data_AF-A0A7R9MTK5-F1
#
_entry.id   AF-A0A7R9MTK5-F1
#
_cell.length_a   1.000
_cell.length_b   1.000
_cell.length_c   1.000
_cell.angle_alpha   90.00
_cell.angle_beta   90.00
_cell.angle_gamma   90.00
#
_symmetry.space_group_name_H-M   'P 1'
#
loop_
_entity.id
_entity.type
_entity.pdbx_description
1 polymer ?
#
loop_
_entity_poly.entity_id
_entity_poly.type
_entity_poly.pdbx_seq_one_letter_code
_entity_poly.pdbx_strand_id
1 'polypeptide(L)'
;MDRILVQINKYVKDIKTSDYLDNYLTALFYKGVIHRLSSQYMEAKECLKTVFEDESRIFHEFSIPPQAVLELGLVELELNNGVEAEKWLKKCTQDYSNYTNENFVHLRAYAALRELGVSTDKQTVDKNMCMYSEYG
;
A
#
# COMPACT_ATOMS: atom_id res chain seq x y z
N MET A 1 7.41 21.21 3.57
CA MET A 1 6.75 20.26 2.65
C MET A 1 6.93 20.70 1.20
N ASP A 2 6.66 21.96 0.86
CA ASP A 2 6.67 22.46 -0.54
C ASP A 2 7.97 22.25 -1.32
N ARG A 3 9.13 22.44 -0.70
CA ARG A 3 10.43 22.25 -1.38
C ARG A 3 10.67 20.79 -1.82
N ILE A 4 10.14 19.83 -1.06
CA ILE A 4 10.24 18.39 -1.35
C ILE A 4 9.30 18.04 -2.51
N LEU A 5 8.07 18.55 -2.49
CA LEU A 5 7.11 18.41 -3.59
C LEU A 5 7.64 18.97 -4.92
N VAL A 6 8.30 20.13 -4.89
CA VAL A 6 8.93 20.72 -6.09
C VAL A 6 10.02 19.81 -6.65
N GLN A 7 10.87 19.24 -5.80
CA GLN A 7 11.90 18.31 -6.23
C GLN A 7 11.30 17.03 -6.80
N ILE A 8 10.36 16.40 -6.09
CA ILE A 8 9.68 15.19 -6.55
C ILE A 8 8.96 15.42 -7.88
N ASN A 9 8.27 16.55 -8.05
CA ASN A 9 7.63 16.88 -9.33
C ASN A 9 8.62 16.99 -10.49
N LYS A 10 9.83 17.53 -10.23
CA LYS A 10 10.90 17.58 -11.22
C LYS A 10 11.39 16.16 -11.55
N TYR A 11 11.68 15.35 -10.54
CA TYR A 11 12.10 13.95 -10.73
C TYR A 11 11.04 13.11 -11.46
N VAL A 12 9.77 13.22 -11.09
CA VAL A 12 8.66 12.53 -11.76
C VAL A 12 8.58 12.91 -13.23
N LYS A 13 8.76 14.20 -13.57
CA LYS A 13 8.77 14.67 -14.95
C LYS A 13 9.96 14.12 -15.74
N ASP A 14 11.15 14.12 -15.14
CA ASP A 14 12.39 13.67 -15.77
C ASP A 14 12.41 12.14 -15.97
N ILE A 15 11.84 11.37 -15.03
CA ILE A 15 11.82 9.90 -15.07
C ILE A 15 10.64 9.36 -15.90
N LYS A 16 9.53 10.10 -16.07
CA LYS A 16 8.43 9.67 -16.95
C LYS A 16 8.87 9.42 -18.40
N THR A 17 9.95 10.08 -18.82
CA THR A 17 10.57 9.93 -20.14
C THR A 17 11.73 8.93 -20.18
N SER A 18 12.02 8.25 -19.06
CA SER A 18 13.14 7.34 -18.89
C SER A 18 12.68 5.87 -18.85
N ASP A 19 13.59 4.95 -19.16
CA ASP A 19 13.36 3.50 -19.07
C ASP A 19 13.22 2.97 -17.62
N TYR A 20 13.47 3.82 -16.61
CA TYR A 20 13.40 3.45 -15.19
C TYR A 20 12.00 3.64 -14.60
N LEU A 21 11.04 2.86 -15.08
CA LEU A 21 9.64 2.93 -14.63
C LEU A 21 9.48 2.72 -13.12
N ASP A 22 10.22 1.79 -12.52
CA ASP A 22 10.20 1.53 -11.07
C ASP A 22 10.55 2.78 -10.26
N ASN A 23 11.55 3.55 -10.71
CA ASN A 23 11.94 4.81 -10.06
C ASN A 23 10.84 5.86 -10.17
N TYR A 24 10.14 5.91 -11.32
CA TYR A 24 9.01 6.80 -11.53
C TYR A 24 7.86 6.47 -10.58
N LEU A 25 7.46 5.19 -10.51
CA LEU A 25 6.37 4.73 -9.66
C LEU A 25 6.71 4.89 -8.17
N THR A 26 7.96 4.67 -7.79
CA THR A 26 8.46 4.94 -6.44
C THR A 26 8.38 6.43 -6.09
N ALA A 27 8.80 7.32 -7.00
CA ALA A 27 8.70 8.76 -6.79
C ALA A 27 7.23 9.21 -6.70
N LEU A 28 6.35 8.63 -7.52
CA LEU A 28 4.91 8.91 -7.50
C LEU A 28 4.25 8.42 -6.22
N PHE A 29 4.66 7.27 -5.70
CA PHE A 29 4.24 6.78 -4.39
C PHE A 29 4.59 7.77 -3.28
N TYR A 30 5.85 8.20 -3.17
CA TYR A 30 6.26 9.18 -2.17
C TYR A 30 5.53 10.52 -2.32
N LYS A 31 5.27 10.95 -3.56
CA LYS A 31 4.42 12.11 -3.83
C LYS A 31 3.03 11.94 -3.22
N GLY A 32 2.39 10.79 -3.44
CA GLY A 32 1.08 10.46 -2.89
C GLY A 32 1.06 10.46 -1.36
N VAL A 33 2.09 9.88 -0.73
CA VAL A 33 2.24 9.89 0.74
C VAL A 33 2.35 11.31 1.28
N ILE A 34 3.14 12.17 0.64
CA ILE A 34 3.30 13.57 1.03
C ILE A 34 1.99 14.35 0.89
N HIS A 35 1.24 14.14 -0.20
CA HIS A 35 -0.08 14.73 -0.38
C HIS A 35 -1.03 14.32 0.75
N ARG A 36 -1.09 13.03 1.10
CA ARG A 36 -1.92 12.58 2.25
C ARG A 36 -1.50 13.24 3.54
N LEU A 37 -0.19 13.25 3.86
CA LEU A 37 0.32 13.89 5.07
C LEU A 37 0.05 15.41 5.10
N SER A 38 -0.23 16.02 3.94
CA SER A 38 -0.63 17.42 3.80
C SER A 38 -2.16 17.59 3.71
N SER A 39 -2.93 16.54 4.01
CA SER A 39 -4.40 16.48 3.88
C SER A 39 -4.95 16.77 2.48
N GLN A 40 -4.12 16.61 1.45
CA GLN A 40 -4.47 16.72 0.03
C GLN A 40 -4.89 15.35 -0.49
N TYR A 41 -6.04 14.87 -0.02
CA TYR A 41 -6.46 13.49 -0.20
C TYR A 41 -6.79 13.11 -1.65
N MET A 42 -7.28 14.06 -2.46
CA MET A 42 -7.62 13.79 -3.86
C MET A 42 -6.35 13.58 -4.70
N GLU A 43 -5.37 14.46 -4.54
CA GLU A 43 -4.07 14.38 -5.19
C GLU A 43 -3.28 13.15 -4.74
N ALA A 44 -3.41 12.79 -3.44
CA ALA A 44 -2.84 11.56 -2.91
C ALA A 44 -3.44 10.33 -3.62
N LYS A 45 -4.77 10.26 -3.73
CA LYS A 45 -5.46 9.16 -4.42
C LYS A 45 -5.05 9.03 -5.87
N GLU A 46 -4.98 10.12 -6.61
CA GLU A 46 -4.56 10.09 -8.01
C GLU A 46 -3.16 9.49 -8.16
N CYS A 47 -2.20 9.96 -7.37
CA CYS A 47 -0.82 9.45 -7.41
C CYS A 47 -0.76 7.96 -7.04
N LEU A 48 -1.40 7.56 -5.94
CA LEU A 48 -1.36 6.19 -5.45
C LEU A 48 -2.12 5.21 -6.35
N LYS A 49 -3.23 5.66 -6.95
CA LYS A 49 -4.01 4.85 -7.90
C LYS A 49 -3.21 4.56 -9.17
N THR A 50 -2.47 5.54 -9.69
CA THR A 50 -1.56 5.29 -10.82
C THR A 50 -0.49 4.26 -10.47
N VAL A 51 0.07 4.31 -9.25
CA VAL A 51 1.04 3.29 -8.80
C VAL A 51 0.42 1.90 -8.75
N PHE A 52 -0.82 1.79 -8.27
CA PHE A 52 -1.57 0.53 -8.25
C PHE A 52 -1.90 0.02 -9.66
N GLU A 53 -2.36 0.89 -10.58
CA GLU A 53 -2.71 0.51 -11.96
C GLU A 53 -1.49 0.04 -12.77
N ASP A 54 -0.32 0.63 -12.52
CA ASP A 54 0.94 0.27 -13.18
C ASP A 54 1.75 -0.79 -12.41
N GLU A 55 1.21 -1.41 -11.36
CA GLU A 55 1.95 -2.34 -10.48
C GLU A 55 2.57 -3.53 -11.23
N SER A 56 1.88 -4.02 -12.26
CA SER A 56 2.31 -5.15 -13.10
C SER A 56 3.60 -4.88 -13.89
N ARG A 57 3.99 -3.60 -13.98
CA ARG A 57 5.15 -3.14 -14.73
C ARG A 57 6.38 -2.91 -13.84
N ILE A 58 6.26 -3.14 -12.53
CA ILE A 58 7.36 -3.02 -11.56
C ILE A 58 8.18 -4.31 -11.57
N PHE A 59 9.50 -4.20 -11.74
CA PHE A 59 10.41 -5.34 -11.85
C PHE A 59 11.31 -5.55 -10.63
N HIS A 60 11.52 -4.53 -9.81
CA HIS A 60 12.48 -4.53 -8.71
C HIS A 60 11.85 -4.10 -7.39
N GLU A 61 10.99 -3.08 -7.40
CA GLU A 61 10.43 -2.48 -6.17
C GLU A 61 9.08 -3.11 -5.75
N PHE A 62 9.07 -4.43 -5.53
CA PHE A 62 7.87 -5.21 -5.19
C PHE A 62 7.16 -4.78 -3.88
N SER A 63 7.84 -4.00 -3.02
CA SER A 63 7.26 -3.48 -1.79
C SER A 63 6.40 -2.22 -1.99
N ILE A 64 6.50 -1.57 -3.16
CA ILE A 64 5.80 -0.30 -3.43
C ILE A 64 4.30 -0.49 -3.69
N PRO A 65 3.84 -1.44 -4.54
CA PRO A 65 2.41 -1.68 -4.72
C PRO A 65 1.62 -1.96 -3.44
N PRO A 66 2.03 -2.90 -2.54
CA PRO A 66 1.28 -3.15 -1.32
C PRO A 66 1.26 -1.92 -0.40
N GLN A 67 2.35 -1.16 -0.35
CA GLN A 67 2.37 0.10 0.39
C GLN A 67 1.42 1.13 -0.22
N ALA A 68 1.37 1.27 -1.54
CA ALA A 68 0.45 2.19 -2.20
C ALA A 68 -1.02 1.85 -1.90
N VAL A 69 -1.37 0.56 -1.92
CA VAL A 69 -2.71 0.06 -1.57
C VAL A 69 -3.06 0.32 -0.10
N LEU A 70 -2.12 0.11 0.83
CA LEU A 70 -2.28 0.50 2.23
C LEU A 70 -2.59 2.00 2.34
N GLU A 71 -1.79 2.84 1.69
CA GLU A 71 -1.95 4.30 1.79
C GLU A 71 -3.29 4.75 1.17
N LEU A 72 -3.79 4.09 0.11
CA LEU A 72 -5.14 4.32 -0.44
C LEU A 72 -6.24 4.02 0.60
N GLY A 73 -6.15 2.88 1.29
CA GLY A 73 -7.10 2.53 2.35
C GLY A 73 -7.10 3.54 3.49
N LEU A 74 -5.93 4.05 3.87
CA LEU A 74 -5.82 5.11 4.88
C LEU A 74 -6.40 6.45 4.38
N VAL A 75 -6.22 6.80 3.11
CA VAL A 75 -6.84 8.02 2.56
C VAL A 75 -8.37 7.92 2.61
N GLU A 76 -8.96 6.77 2.26
CA GLU A 76 -10.42 6.58 2.36
C GLU A 76 -10.91 6.66 3.81
N LEU A 77 -10.11 6.17 4.77
CA LEU A 77 -10.42 6.28 6.20
C LEU A 77 -10.46 7.74 6.65
N GLU A 78 -9.46 8.55 6.27
CA GLU A 78 -9.41 9.99 6.54
C GLU A 78 -10.56 10.77 5.86
N LEU A 79 -11.06 10.27 4.74
CA LEU A 79 -12.23 10.80 4.04
C LEU A 79 -13.57 10.31 4.64
N ASN A 80 -13.55 9.55 5.73
CA ASN A 80 -14.72 8.90 6.35
C ASN A 80 -15.48 7.94 5.40
N ASN A 81 -14.78 7.38 4.40
CA ASN A 81 -15.34 6.41 3.48
C ASN A 81 -14.98 4.97 3.92
N GLY A 82 -15.59 4.53 5.01
CA GLY A 82 -15.25 3.25 5.65
C GLY A 82 -15.39 2.01 4.75
N VAL A 83 -16.34 2.01 3.81
CA VAL A 83 -16.57 0.89 2.90
C VAL A 83 -15.41 0.70 1.93
N GLU A 84 -14.95 1.79 1.31
CA GLU A 84 -13.83 1.71 0.36
C GLU A 84 -12.50 1.54 1.12
N ALA A 85 -12.37 2.13 2.32
CA ALA A 85 -11.23 1.92 3.20
C ALA A 85 -11.06 0.43 3.54
N GLU A 86 -12.11 -0.23 4.01
CA GLU A 86 -12.08 -1.66 4.34
C GLU A 86 -11.66 -2.51 3.14
N LYS A 87 -12.20 -2.21 1.96
CA LYS A 87 -11.88 -2.92 0.72
C LYS A 87 -10.39 -2.84 0.37
N TRP A 88 -9.80 -1.65 0.40
CA TRP A 88 -8.37 -1.46 0.12
C TRP A 88 -7.49 -2.10 1.20
N LEU A 89 -7.85 -1.96 2.47
CA LEU A 89 -7.08 -2.53 3.58
C LEU A 89 -7.10 -4.07 3.56
N LYS A 90 -8.24 -4.69 3.22
CA LYS A 90 -8.32 -6.15 3.03
C LYS A 90 -7.49 -6.60 1.84
N LYS A 91 -7.62 -5.91 0.70
CA LYS A 91 -6.83 -6.18 -0.51
C LYS A 91 -5.33 -6.18 -0.21
N CYS A 92 -4.86 -5.18 0.54
CA CYS A 92 -3.48 -5.07 0.97
C CYS A 92 -2.97 -6.34 1.69
N THR A 93 -3.80 -6.96 2.52
CA THR A 93 -3.43 -8.12 3.35
C THR A 93 -3.60 -9.47 2.65
N GLN A 94 -4.33 -9.52 1.53
CA GLN A 94 -4.71 -10.75 0.85
C GLN A 94 -3.97 -10.94 -0.47
N ASP A 95 -3.76 -9.85 -1.22
CA ASP A 95 -3.28 -9.92 -2.60
C ASP A 95 -1.75 -9.83 -2.70
N TYR A 96 -1.06 -9.43 -1.62
CA TYR A 96 0.39 -9.23 -1.61
C TYR A 96 1.06 -10.09 -0.53
N SER A 97 2.15 -10.76 -0.90
CA SER A 97 2.95 -11.58 0.02
C SER A 97 4.41 -11.66 -0.43
N ASN A 98 5.30 -12.07 0.49
CA ASN A 98 6.73 -12.32 0.23
C ASN A 98 7.52 -11.07 -0.22
N TYR A 99 7.16 -9.90 0.30
CA TYR A 99 7.89 -8.65 0.07
C TYR A 99 8.53 -8.11 1.36
N THR A 100 9.55 -7.27 1.19
CA THR A 100 10.21 -6.63 2.34
C THR A 100 9.23 -5.75 3.11
N ASN A 101 9.24 -5.84 4.43
CA ASN A 101 8.34 -5.11 5.34
C ASN A 101 6.85 -5.48 5.24
N GLU A 102 6.50 -6.65 4.69
CA GLU A 102 5.13 -7.17 4.68
C GLU A 102 4.45 -7.14 6.05
N ASN A 103 5.14 -7.64 7.08
CA ASN A 103 4.60 -7.63 8.44
C ASN A 103 4.22 -6.22 8.90
N PHE A 104 5.01 -5.21 8.55
CA PHE A 104 4.73 -3.83 8.91
C PHE A 104 3.49 -3.28 8.19
N VAL A 105 3.38 -3.57 6.89
CA VAL A 105 2.22 -3.19 6.08
C VAL A 105 0.95 -3.87 6.60
N HIS A 106 1.00 -5.16 6.88
CA HIS A 106 -0.14 -5.91 7.43
C HIS A 106 -0.54 -5.42 8.83
N LEU A 107 0.42 -5.16 9.71
CA LEU A 107 0.13 -4.60 11.04
C LEU A 107 -0.58 -3.25 10.95
N ARG A 108 -0.14 -2.36 10.06
CA ARG A 108 -0.81 -1.07 9.83
C ARG A 108 -2.21 -1.26 9.23
N ALA A 109 -2.37 -2.17 8.29
CA ALA A 109 -3.68 -2.47 7.70
C ALA A 109 -4.66 -3.00 8.74
N TYR A 110 -4.23 -3.93 9.61
CA TYR A 110 -5.06 -4.45 10.68
C TYR A 110 -5.40 -3.40 11.74
N ALA A 111 -4.47 -2.51 12.08
CA ALA A 111 -4.76 -1.40 12.98
C ALA A 111 -5.87 -0.49 12.43
N ALA A 112 -5.80 -0.12 11.15
CA ALA A 112 -6.81 0.67 10.48
C ALA A 112 -8.16 -0.06 10.37
N LEU A 113 -8.16 -1.36 10.07
CA LEU A 113 -9.38 -2.17 10.06
C LEU A 113 -10.04 -2.24 11.45
N ARG A 114 -9.25 -2.33 12.53
CA ARG A 114 -9.77 -2.30 13.90
C ARG A 114 -10.39 -0.95 14.25
N GLU A 115 -9.82 0.14 13.76
CA GLU A 115 -10.38 1.49 13.92
C GLU A 115 -11.76 1.62 13.25
N LEU A 116 -11.96 0.94 12.11
CA LEU A 116 -13.26 0.82 11.44
C LEU A 116 -14.25 -0.13 12.15
N GLY A 117 -13.84 -0.80 13.24
CA GLY A 117 -14.64 -1.79 13.94
C GLY A 117 -14.71 -3.16 13.23
N VAL A 118 -13.85 -3.41 12.25
CA VAL A 118 -13.76 -4.69 11.54
C VAL A 118 -12.96 -5.68 12.39
N SER A 119 -13.51 -6.87 12.62
CA SER A 119 -12.75 -7.95 13.27
C SER A 119 -11.60 -8.38 12.37
N THR A 120 -10.38 -8.34 12.93
CA THR A 120 -9.12 -8.69 12.25
C THR A 120 -8.52 -9.97 12.81
N ASP A 121 -9.26 -10.67 13.67
CA ASP A 121 -8.84 -11.96 14.17
C ASP A 121 -8.72 -12.90 12.96
N LYS A 122 -7.48 -13.30 12.65
CA LYS A 122 -7.26 -14.40 11.72
C LYS A 122 -8.10 -15.55 12.25
N GLN A 123 -9.06 -16.03 11.46
CA GLN A 123 -9.57 -17.39 11.64
C GLN A 123 -8.31 -18.25 11.72
N THR A 124 -8.02 -18.76 12.92
CA THR A 124 -6.90 -19.66 13.15
C THR A 124 -7.05 -20.76 12.13
N VAL A 125 -6.14 -20.79 11.16
CA VAL A 125 -5.98 -21.93 10.27
C VAL A 125 -5.90 -23.15 11.19
N ASP A 126 -6.82 -24.07 10.94
CA ASP A 126 -7.11 -25.28 11.68
C ASP A 126 -5.86 -25.87 12.33
N LYS A 127 -5.86 -26.00 13.67
CA LYS A 127 -4.75 -26.57 14.47
C LYS A 127 -4.50 -28.06 14.18
N ASN A 128 -5.16 -28.63 13.19
CA ASN A 128 -5.09 -30.05 12.85
C ASN A 128 -3.97 -30.44 11.86
N MET A 129 -3.11 -29.51 11.42
CA MET A 129 -2.03 -29.82 10.46
C MET A 129 -0.65 -30.07 11.10
N CYS A 130 -0.58 -30.30 12.41
CA CYS A 130 0.68 -30.66 13.11
C CYS A 130 0.70 -32.10 13.67
N MET A 131 -0.26 -32.95 13.33
CA MET A 131 -0.33 -34.33 13.84
C MET A 131 -0.01 -35.39 12.78
N TYR A 132 0.98 -35.19 11.91
CA TYR A 132 1.51 -36.27 11.06
C TYR A 132 2.99 -36.06 10.71
N SER A 133 3.89 -36.22 11.69
CA SER A 133 5.29 -36.54 11.41
C SER A 133 6.02 -37.16 12.61
N GLU A 134 5.38 -38.08 13.33
CA GLU A 134 6.06 -38.97 14.29
C GLU A 134 5.82 -40.43 13.92
N TYR A 135 6.30 -40.84 12.74
CA TYR A 135 6.72 -42.21 12.49
C TYR A 135 7.94 -42.19 11.58
N GLY A 136 9.11 -42.26 12.21
CA GLY A 136 10.43 -42.50 11.64
C GLY A 136 11.27 -43.22 12.67
#